data_AF-A0A7W3IQ75-F1
#
_entry.id   AF-A0A7W3IQ75-F1
#
_cell.length_a   1.000
_cell.length_b   1.000
_cell.length_c   1.000
_cell.angle_alpha   90.00
_cell.angle_beta   90.00
_cell.angle_gamma   90.00
#
_symmetry.space_group_name_H-M   'P 1'
#
loop_
_entity.id
_entity.type
_entity.pdbx_description
1 polymer ?
#
loop_
_entity_poly.entity_id
_entity_poly.type
_entity_poly.pdbx_seq_one_letter_code
_entity_poly.pdbx_strand_id
1 'polypeptide(L)'
;MSSGSTPPDGPDADETPGEHAAAEHAAEHDTDQDTSGAPAPGDQPTSRPTTARDRRDRPDLARRRHPDSPVRSARRRWLAGVIAALVVIALGIGITVVALRQHGATATAPPTGSAPATPSATAEAGLGADDLLTPALARTILPGAAWRVTSDQTGTDASTSRAACLSPEATAQAPDPTRVLTRSLGTTGGTASPTPTPAPSSTTSSSAASSAATPSAPATGPDRNVPVVLHQALAFADASAATETYATFARALGNCDLAASYLSGAAVVTGLGDQSAAVQVSDAPHDVDRTVVINRTGTVVNVIDLVTRAGTSEPLKAIDAVVDALATLTDRQCTDAHGICASLVRVTAGPPPAAGDQPGLLALADIPQPQSGTGTWAGLQPGKPDDLVTSGCEDVDFGKVDAQRATARSYLLSDKPPGMPASFGLDEAVFTFADAKDATGLADELNKNLKSCKERQLTASVEGGDQARGLGAGGVGIEATTWVVSQKVSDTTTSRFRVGVAVAGDQVVYTFLPTGGKFDLTDDQWMALTIRAAQRATQAT
;
A
#
# COMPACT_ATOMS: atom_id res chain seq x y z
N MET A 1 47.29 -20.73 -50.40
CA MET A 1 48.63 -20.57 -49.78
C MET A 1 48.58 -21.28 -48.43
N SER A 2 49.63 -22.07 -48.18
CA SER A 2 49.95 -22.89 -46.99
C SER A 2 49.54 -22.28 -45.64
N SER A 3 49.07 -23.00 -44.61
CA SER A 3 49.40 -24.35 -44.04
C SER A 3 50.55 -24.36 -43.01
N GLY A 4 50.21 -24.78 -41.78
CA GLY A 4 51.10 -25.29 -40.71
C GLY A 4 51.66 -24.26 -39.73
N SER A 5 52.12 -24.63 -38.52
CA SER A 5 51.93 -25.86 -37.71
C SER A 5 52.47 -25.62 -36.27
N THR A 6 52.12 -26.51 -35.33
CA THR A 6 52.31 -26.39 -33.86
C THR A 6 53.66 -26.99 -33.32
N PRO A 7 53.88 -27.27 -32.01
CA PRO A 7 55.00 -26.77 -31.17
C PRO A 7 56.12 -27.84 -30.94
N PRO A 8 56.97 -27.82 -29.87
CA PRO A 8 56.55 -28.25 -28.51
C PRO A 8 57.32 -27.61 -27.30
N ASP A 9 57.17 -28.24 -26.13
CA ASP A 9 58.10 -28.39 -24.97
C ASP A 9 57.88 -27.62 -23.63
N GLY A 10 57.79 -28.41 -22.54
CA GLY A 10 57.85 -28.02 -21.11
C GLY A 10 59.26 -28.23 -20.51
N PRO A 11 59.46 -28.47 -19.18
CA PRO A 11 58.66 -29.34 -18.31
C PRO A 11 58.44 -28.83 -16.84
N ASP A 12 57.96 -29.74 -15.98
CA ASP A 12 57.46 -29.58 -14.59
C ASP A 12 58.49 -29.46 -13.44
N ALA A 13 58.01 -29.01 -12.26
CA ALA A 13 58.33 -29.41 -10.86
C ALA A 13 57.98 -28.29 -9.84
N ASP A 14 57.69 -28.48 -8.54
CA ASP A 14 57.01 -29.54 -7.75
C ASP A 14 56.73 -28.95 -6.32
N GLU A 15 56.07 -29.70 -5.44
CA GLU A 15 55.98 -29.58 -3.96
C GLU A 15 55.25 -28.40 -3.26
N THR A 16 54.06 -28.70 -2.72
CA THR A 16 53.57 -28.29 -1.37
C THR A 16 54.17 -29.23 -0.30
N PRO A 17 54.30 -28.87 1.01
CA PRO A 17 53.16 -28.65 1.92
C PRO A 17 53.42 -27.73 3.15
N GLY A 18 52.45 -27.61 4.08
CA GLY A 18 52.73 -27.12 5.45
C GLY A 18 51.55 -26.50 6.22
N GLU A 19 50.78 -27.33 6.93
CA GLU A 19 49.74 -26.91 7.88
C GLU A 19 50.23 -27.12 9.32
N HIS A 20 50.13 -26.13 10.21
CA HIS A 20 50.31 -26.33 11.66
C HIS A 20 49.49 -25.35 12.49
N ALA A 21 49.04 -25.82 13.66
CA ALA A 21 48.09 -25.15 14.54
C ALA A 21 48.61 -25.02 15.99
N ALA A 22 47.86 -24.22 16.76
CA ALA A 22 47.59 -24.36 18.20
C ALA A 22 48.58 -23.83 19.28
N ALA A 23 47.91 -23.27 20.32
CA ALA A 23 48.17 -23.37 21.76
C ALA A 23 49.18 -22.45 22.51
N GLU A 24 48.59 -21.60 23.36
CA GLU A 24 48.82 -21.40 24.81
C GLU A 24 50.22 -21.51 25.45
N HIS A 25 50.60 -20.45 26.18
CA HIS A 25 51.05 -20.42 27.59
C HIS A 25 50.99 -18.93 28.05
N ALA A 26 50.39 -18.46 29.16
CA ALA A 26 50.30 -18.89 30.57
C ALA A 26 51.30 -18.14 31.50
N ALA A 27 50.87 -17.86 32.74
CA ALA A 27 51.59 -17.22 33.86
C ALA A 27 51.90 -15.70 33.72
N GLU A 28 51.91 -14.86 34.76
CA GLU A 28 51.28 -14.84 36.11
C GLU A 28 51.58 -13.46 36.74
N HIS A 29 50.60 -12.80 37.40
CA HIS A 29 50.84 -12.34 38.77
C HIS A 29 49.53 -12.05 39.50
N ASP A 30 49.47 -12.63 40.70
CA ASP A 30 48.36 -12.62 41.64
C ASP A 30 48.45 -11.46 42.65
N THR A 31 47.32 -10.86 43.05
CA THR A 31 46.97 -10.67 44.47
C THR A 31 45.48 -10.36 44.69
N ASP A 32 44.84 -11.21 45.50
CA ASP A 32 43.51 -11.10 46.10
C ASP A 32 43.19 -9.77 46.81
N GLN A 33 41.92 -9.33 46.78
CA GLN A 33 41.05 -9.57 47.95
C GLN A 33 39.54 -9.52 47.69
N ASP A 34 38.89 -10.51 48.29
CA ASP A 34 37.48 -10.88 48.23
C ASP A 34 36.61 -10.05 49.22
N THR A 35 35.36 -9.76 48.88
CA THR A 35 34.19 -10.18 49.68
C THR A 35 32.85 -9.83 49.03
N SER A 36 31.94 -10.81 49.02
CA SER A 36 30.60 -10.74 48.43
C SER A 36 29.52 -10.19 49.38
N GLY A 37 28.37 -9.78 48.84
CA GLY A 37 27.08 -9.90 49.57
C GLY A 37 26.08 -8.74 49.49
N ALA A 38 25.16 -8.79 48.52
CA ALA A 38 23.79 -8.25 48.66
C ALA A 38 22.92 -9.29 49.45
N PRO A 39 21.67 -9.03 49.95
CA PRO A 39 20.64 -8.18 49.31
C PRO A 39 19.56 -7.50 50.22
N ALA A 40 18.56 -6.91 49.53
CA ALA A 40 17.13 -6.79 49.90
C ALA A 40 16.61 -5.52 50.65
N PRO A 41 15.30 -5.15 50.49
CA PRO A 41 14.81 -3.78 50.69
C PRO A 41 13.71 -3.61 51.78
N GLY A 42 13.35 -2.36 52.12
CA GLY A 42 12.12 -2.05 52.88
C GLY A 42 11.90 -0.59 53.32
N ASP A 43 10.65 -0.13 53.18
CA ASP A 43 9.88 0.82 54.02
C ASP A 43 10.13 2.36 54.10
N GLN A 44 9.06 3.08 53.71
CA GLN A 44 8.60 4.39 54.22
C GLN A 44 7.88 4.21 55.60
N PRO A 45 7.54 5.23 56.46
CA PRO A 45 6.90 6.51 56.04
C PRO A 45 7.00 7.77 56.97
N THR A 46 6.37 8.88 56.53
CA THR A 46 6.00 10.13 57.27
C THR A 46 7.15 11.04 57.78
N SER A 47 7.08 12.38 57.80
CA SER A 47 5.98 13.29 58.20
C SER A 47 6.21 14.77 57.78
N ARG A 48 5.17 15.63 57.92
CA ARG A 48 5.13 17.13 57.82
C ARG A 48 5.04 17.72 59.25
N PRO A 49 5.05 19.06 59.58
CA PRO A 49 4.86 20.28 58.74
C PRO A 49 5.72 21.56 59.11
N THR A 50 5.36 22.75 58.57
CA THR A 50 5.61 24.15 59.06
C THR A 50 7.06 24.73 59.03
N THR A 51 7.38 26.04 58.85
CA THR A 51 6.63 27.32 58.71
C THR A 51 7.46 28.46 58.04
N ALA A 52 6.82 29.29 57.19
CA ALA A 52 6.84 30.78 57.10
C ALA A 52 8.10 31.69 56.80
N ARG A 53 7.87 32.70 55.92
CA ARG A 53 8.53 34.06 55.73
C ARG A 53 10.03 34.09 55.34
N ASP A 54 10.52 34.81 54.32
CA ASP A 54 10.34 36.21 53.83
C ASP A 54 10.23 36.22 52.28
N ARG A 55 9.59 37.13 51.50
CA ARG A 55 9.34 38.59 51.46
C ARG A 55 10.51 39.45 50.91
N ARG A 56 10.20 40.20 49.83
CA ARG A 56 11.05 41.15 49.04
C ARG A 56 11.95 40.46 47.99
N ASP A 57 12.14 40.95 46.77
CA ASP A 57 11.70 42.21 46.14
C ASP A 57 11.07 42.03 44.75
N ARG A 58 10.30 43.06 44.34
CA ARG A 58 9.75 43.25 42.98
C ARG A 58 10.31 44.58 42.45
N PRO A 59 10.43 44.75 41.13
CA PRO A 59 9.59 45.80 40.54
C PRO A 59 8.92 45.38 39.22
N ASP A 60 7.67 45.84 39.07
CA ASP A 60 6.92 45.77 37.82
C ASP A 60 7.46 46.78 36.77
N LEU A 61 7.50 46.39 35.49
CA LEU A 61 7.56 47.35 34.37
C LEU A 61 6.49 47.08 33.30
N ALA A 62 5.40 47.83 33.45
CA ALA A 62 4.70 48.54 32.38
C ALA A 62 4.38 47.79 31.06
N ARG A 63 3.19 47.19 31.05
CA ARG A 63 2.16 47.37 30.00
C ARG A 63 2.47 48.52 29.00
N ARG A 64 2.48 48.21 27.70
CA ARG A 64 2.17 49.19 26.64
C ARG A 64 0.91 48.75 25.89
N ARG A 65 -0.12 49.61 25.93
CA ARG A 65 -1.24 49.64 24.97
C ARG A 65 -1.08 50.92 24.15
N HIS A 66 -1.51 50.89 22.89
CA HIS A 66 -2.14 51.98 22.09
C HIS A 66 -1.90 51.73 20.59
N PRO A 67 -2.74 52.27 19.69
CA PRO A 67 -4.16 52.59 19.84
C PRO A 67 -5.03 52.08 18.67
N ASP A 68 -6.35 52.10 18.85
CA ASP A 68 -7.33 51.91 17.78
C ASP A 68 -7.27 53.01 16.71
N SER A 69 -7.66 52.68 15.47
CA SER A 69 -8.10 53.66 14.48
C SER A 69 -9.28 53.12 13.64
N PRO A 70 -10.16 53.98 13.10
CA PRO A 70 -11.60 53.68 13.13
C PRO A 70 -12.23 53.21 11.81
N VAL A 71 -13.42 52.63 11.99
CA VAL A 71 -14.39 52.17 10.98
C VAL A 71 -14.68 53.21 9.88
N ARG A 72 -14.71 52.76 8.62
CA ARG A 72 -15.70 53.22 7.63
C ARG A 72 -16.45 52.03 7.05
N SER A 73 -17.76 52.21 6.92
CA SER A 73 -18.73 51.17 6.58
C SER A 73 -19.50 51.54 5.30
N ALA A 74 -20.37 50.61 4.86
CA ALA A 74 -21.39 50.79 3.81
C ALA A 74 -20.86 50.89 2.36
N ARG A 75 -21.55 50.34 1.33
CA ARG A 75 -22.89 49.71 1.25
C ARG A 75 -23.06 49.01 -0.12
N ARG A 76 -23.72 47.82 -0.16
CA ARG A 76 -24.76 47.38 -1.15
C ARG A 76 -24.41 47.35 -2.68
N ARG A 77 -25.00 46.54 -3.57
CA ARG A 77 -25.98 45.42 -3.58
C ARG A 77 -26.10 44.86 -5.02
N TRP A 78 -26.48 43.58 -5.15
CA TRP A 78 -27.16 42.94 -6.33
C TRP A 78 -26.39 42.90 -7.67
N LEU A 79 -26.30 41.76 -8.35
CA LEU A 79 -27.46 41.10 -9.02
C LEU A 79 -27.35 39.56 -9.04
N ALA A 80 -28.50 38.87 -9.10
CA ALA A 80 -28.60 37.46 -9.47
C ALA A 80 -28.97 37.34 -10.96
N GLY A 81 -28.55 36.27 -11.66
CA GLY A 81 -28.74 36.15 -13.10
C GLY A 81 -28.44 34.77 -13.72
N VAL A 82 -29.26 33.78 -13.39
CA VAL A 82 -29.69 32.65 -14.26
C VAL A 82 -28.69 32.10 -15.30
N ILE A 83 -28.08 30.93 -15.01
CA ILE A 83 -28.02 29.79 -15.95
C ILE A 83 -28.29 28.50 -15.16
N ALA A 84 -29.56 28.12 -15.05
CA ALA A 84 -29.98 26.83 -14.49
C ALA A 84 -30.78 26.06 -15.55
N ALA A 85 -30.08 25.50 -16.54
CA ALA A 85 -30.63 24.58 -17.53
C ALA A 85 -29.50 23.89 -18.32
N LEU A 86 -28.82 22.89 -17.73
CA LEU A 86 -28.08 21.81 -18.45
C LEU A 86 -27.49 20.69 -17.55
N VAL A 87 -27.92 20.54 -16.28
CA VAL A 87 -27.33 19.57 -15.32
C VAL A 87 -28.28 18.40 -14.93
N VAL A 88 -29.50 18.37 -15.45
CA VAL A 88 -30.58 17.44 -15.01
C VAL A 88 -30.51 16.05 -15.68
N ILE A 89 -29.41 15.69 -16.37
CA ILE A 89 -29.26 14.37 -17.04
C ILE A 89 -28.04 13.56 -16.53
N ALA A 90 -27.14 14.15 -15.73
CA ALA A 90 -25.92 13.49 -15.24
C ALA A 90 -25.94 13.12 -13.74
N LEU A 91 -27.10 13.22 -13.07
CA LEU A 91 -27.26 13.04 -11.62
C LEU A 91 -28.17 11.84 -11.26
N GLY A 92 -28.20 10.83 -12.14
CA GLY A 92 -29.22 9.75 -12.11
C GLY A 92 -28.76 8.36 -11.63
N ILE A 93 -27.47 8.13 -11.40
CA ILE A 93 -26.93 6.84 -10.93
C ILE A 93 -25.75 7.12 -9.99
N GLY A 94 -25.87 6.83 -8.69
CA GLY A 94 -24.70 6.91 -7.79
C GLY A 94 -24.93 7.04 -6.27
N ILE A 95 -26.10 7.44 -5.77
CA ILE A 95 -26.33 7.57 -4.32
C ILE A 95 -27.74 7.11 -3.91
N THR A 96 -27.89 5.88 -3.39
CA THR A 96 -28.91 5.49 -2.37
C THR A 96 -28.70 4.05 -1.89
N VAL A 97 -27.81 3.78 -0.92
CA VAL A 97 -27.99 2.69 0.09
C VAL A 97 -27.32 3.06 1.43
N VAL A 98 -27.81 4.08 2.12
CA VAL A 98 -27.73 4.18 3.60
C VAL A 98 -29.04 4.79 4.10
N ALA A 99 -29.54 4.28 5.22
CA ALA A 99 -30.77 4.71 5.93
C ALA A 99 -32.11 4.44 5.23
N LEU A 100 -32.75 3.32 5.60
CA LEU A 100 -34.07 3.31 6.26
C LEU A 100 -34.41 1.90 6.78
N ARG A 101 -34.09 1.65 8.06
CA ARG A 101 -34.76 0.62 8.86
C ARG A 101 -36.02 1.24 9.49
N GLN A 102 -36.99 0.39 9.79
CA GLN A 102 -38.27 0.69 10.48
C GLN A 102 -39.36 1.36 9.63
N HIS A 103 -40.23 0.53 9.02
CA HIS A 103 -41.65 0.50 9.40
C HIS A 103 -42.20 -0.91 9.11
N GLY A 104 -42.90 -1.50 10.08
CA GLY A 104 -43.57 -2.78 9.90
C GLY A 104 -44.95 -2.58 9.30
N ALA A 105 -45.32 -3.45 8.35
CA ALA A 105 -46.68 -3.58 7.86
C ALA A 105 -47.07 -5.06 7.84
N THR A 106 -48.21 -5.38 8.47
CA THR A 106 -48.78 -6.72 8.57
C THR A 106 -49.25 -7.25 7.22
N ALA A 107 -48.80 -8.45 6.84
CA ALA A 107 -49.30 -9.16 5.66
C ALA A 107 -50.44 -10.14 6.04
N THR A 108 -51.53 -10.10 5.29
CA THR A 108 -52.71 -10.94 5.46
C THR A 108 -52.69 -12.10 4.45
N ALA A 109 -52.75 -13.35 4.91
CA ALA A 109 -53.05 -14.54 4.10
C ALA A 109 -54.58 -14.65 3.85
N PRO A 110 -55.12 -15.33 2.80
CA PRO A 110 -54.90 -16.76 2.48
C PRO A 110 -55.08 -17.10 0.96
N PRO A 111 -55.43 -18.33 0.50
CA PRO A 111 -55.35 -19.67 1.08
C PRO A 111 -54.53 -20.71 0.27
N THR A 112 -54.31 -21.84 0.94
CA THR A 112 -53.76 -23.14 0.53
C THR A 112 -54.33 -23.73 -0.78
N GLY A 113 -53.50 -24.45 -1.57
CA GLY A 113 -54.05 -25.47 -2.50
C GLY A 113 -53.22 -25.95 -3.69
N SER A 114 -52.09 -26.64 -3.49
CA SER A 114 -51.62 -27.75 -4.36
C SER A 114 -50.45 -28.52 -3.73
N ALA A 115 -50.42 -29.83 -3.93
CA ALA A 115 -49.46 -30.77 -3.31
C ALA A 115 -48.06 -30.73 -3.98
N PRO A 116 -46.99 -31.16 -3.30
CA PRO A 116 -45.62 -30.89 -3.74
C PRO A 116 -45.21 -31.77 -4.92
N ALA A 117 -44.67 -31.14 -5.97
CA ALA A 117 -43.75 -31.83 -6.86
C ALA A 117 -42.46 -32.12 -6.08
N THR A 118 -42.02 -33.38 -6.09
CA THR A 118 -40.72 -33.79 -5.55
C THR A 118 -39.63 -32.91 -6.15
N PRO A 119 -38.79 -32.22 -5.35
CA PRO A 119 -37.60 -31.57 -5.88
C PRO A 119 -36.63 -32.66 -6.34
N SER A 120 -36.67 -32.97 -7.64
CA SER A 120 -35.58 -33.69 -8.30
C SER A 120 -34.30 -32.89 -8.05
N ALA A 121 -33.32 -33.57 -7.46
CA ALA A 121 -31.99 -33.10 -7.06
C ALA A 121 -31.67 -31.63 -7.42
N THR A 122 -31.54 -30.79 -6.39
CA THR A 122 -30.87 -29.48 -6.50
C THR A 122 -29.58 -29.66 -7.28
N ALA A 123 -29.52 -29.13 -8.49
CA ALA A 123 -28.28 -29.11 -9.23
C ALA A 123 -27.32 -28.18 -8.49
N GLU A 124 -26.20 -28.72 -8.00
CA GLU A 124 -25.04 -27.91 -7.64
C GLU A 124 -24.40 -27.34 -8.91
N ALA A 125 -25.12 -26.43 -9.57
CA ALA A 125 -24.56 -25.51 -10.57
C ALA A 125 -23.74 -24.47 -9.80
N GLY A 126 -22.54 -24.88 -9.38
CA GLY A 126 -21.64 -24.08 -8.56
C GLY A 126 -20.19 -24.44 -8.86
N LEU A 127 -19.37 -23.39 -8.98
CA LEU A 127 -17.93 -23.37 -9.32
C LEU A 127 -17.25 -24.74 -9.45
N GLY A 128 -16.82 -25.09 -10.66
CA GLY A 128 -16.02 -26.28 -10.97
C GLY A 128 -14.54 -25.98 -11.23
N ALA A 129 -13.75 -27.04 -11.47
CA ALA A 129 -12.32 -26.92 -11.75
C ALA A 129 -11.99 -26.17 -13.07
N ASP A 130 -12.98 -26.00 -13.96
CA ASP A 130 -12.91 -25.25 -15.22
C ASP A 130 -13.15 -23.74 -15.05
N ASP A 131 -13.71 -23.32 -13.90
CA ASP A 131 -13.87 -21.93 -13.48
C ASP A 131 -12.60 -21.36 -12.81
N LEU A 132 -11.58 -22.19 -12.65
CA LEU A 132 -10.26 -21.83 -12.15
C LEU A 132 -9.27 -21.53 -13.29
N LEU A 133 -8.34 -20.61 -13.03
CA LEU A 133 -7.26 -20.24 -13.96
C LEU A 133 -6.56 -21.48 -14.55
N THR A 134 -6.34 -21.53 -15.86
CA THR A 134 -5.71 -22.69 -16.53
C THR A 134 -4.28 -22.37 -16.97
N PRO A 135 -3.41 -23.37 -17.21
CA PRO A 135 -2.10 -23.14 -17.83
C PRO A 135 -2.15 -22.49 -19.21
N ALA A 136 -3.30 -22.52 -19.90
CA ALA A 136 -3.52 -21.78 -21.13
C ALA A 136 -3.74 -20.28 -20.87
N LEU A 137 -4.56 -19.93 -19.85
CA LEU A 137 -4.78 -18.54 -19.44
C LEU A 137 -3.57 -17.93 -18.74
N ALA A 138 -2.85 -18.67 -17.89
CA ALA A 138 -1.63 -18.15 -17.26
C ALA A 138 -0.54 -17.76 -18.29
N ARG A 139 -0.55 -18.36 -19.50
CA ARG A 139 0.33 -17.96 -20.62
C ARG A 139 -0.06 -16.63 -21.27
N THR A 140 -1.26 -16.09 -21.05
CA THR A 140 -1.60 -14.70 -21.45
C THR A 140 -1.06 -13.70 -20.44
N ILE A 141 -1.06 -14.06 -19.14
CA ILE A 141 -0.49 -13.24 -18.05
C ILE A 141 1.01 -13.07 -18.23
N LEU A 142 1.74 -14.17 -18.47
CA LEU A 142 3.19 -14.13 -18.70
C LEU A 142 3.56 -14.95 -19.96
N PRO A 143 3.67 -14.30 -21.13
CA PRO A 143 4.05 -14.96 -22.38
C PRO A 143 5.41 -15.65 -22.30
N GLY A 144 5.53 -16.80 -22.96
CA GLY A 144 6.76 -17.61 -22.98
C GLY A 144 6.99 -18.49 -21.74
N ALA A 145 6.22 -18.29 -20.66
CA ALA A 145 6.36 -19.07 -19.44
C ALA A 145 5.70 -20.47 -19.54
N ALA A 146 6.42 -21.49 -19.05
CA ALA A 146 5.95 -22.88 -19.00
C ALA A 146 5.15 -23.16 -17.73
N TRP A 147 3.89 -22.74 -17.70
CA TRP A 147 2.99 -22.91 -16.57
C TRP A 147 2.50 -24.36 -16.41
N ARG A 148 2.46 -24.84 -15.16
CA ARG A 148 1.76 -26.07 -14.75
C ARG A 148 0.99 -25.83 -13.46
N VAL A 149 -0.12 -26.55 -13.25
CA VAL A 149 -0.80 -26.61 -11.96
C VAL A 149 0.15 -27.23 -10.93
N THR A 150 0.34 -26.58 -9.80
CA THR A 150 1.17 -27.05 -8.68
C THR A 150 0.34 -27.43 -7.45
N SER A 151 -0.88 -26.89 -7.33
CA SER A 151 -1.85 -27.24 -6.29
C SER A 151 -3.26 -26.94 -6.79
N ASP A 152 -4.21 -27.85 -6.53
CA ASP A 152 -5.65 -27.64 -6.66
C ASP A 152 -6.30 -27.99 -5.31
N GLN A 153 -7.15 -27.11 -4.79
CA GLN A 153 -7.79 -27.24 -3.49
C GLN A 153 -9.27 -26.84 -3.58
N THR A 154 -10.11 -27.47 -2.76
CA THR A 154 -11.55 -27.21 -2.66
C THR A 154 -11.97 -27.38 -1.21
N GLY A 155 -12.78 -26.46 -0.69
CA GLY A 155 -13.29 -26.50 0.68
C GLY A 155 -14.35 -25.44 0.93
N THR A 156 -14.83 -25.35 2.15
CA THR A 156 -15.62 -24.22 2.69
C THR A 156 -14.72 -23.19 3.34
N ASP A 157 -13.66 -23.67 4.00
CA ASP A 157 -12.76 -22.86 4.80
C ASP A 157 -11.67 -22.30 3.88
N ALA A 158 -11.44 -20.98 3.93
CA ALA A 158 -10.34 -20.35 3.19
C ALA A 158 -8.95 -20.66 3.81
N SER A 159 -8.75 -21.83 4.43
CA SER A 159 -7.46 -22.29 4.97
C SER A 159 -6.46 -22.77 3.89
N THR A 160 -6.89 -22.71 2.62
CA THR A 160 -6.07 -22.85 1.42
C THR A 160 -5.01 -21.75 1.30
N SER A 161 -4.05 -21.90 0.38
CA SER A 161 -3.13 -20.81 0.01
C SER A 161 -3.91 -19.52 -0.33
N ARG A 162 -3.46 -18.37 0.18
CA ARG A 162 -4.13 -17.07 0.02
C ARG A 162 -3.28 -16.04 -0.70
N ALA A 163 -3.93 -15.07 -1.32
CA ALA A 163 -3.27 -13.86 -1.80
C ALA A 163 -2.65 -13.10 -0.61
N ALA A 164 -1.43 -12.61 -0.78
CA ALA A 164 -0.63 -12.13 0.36
C ALA A 164 -1.24 -10.90 1.07
N CYS A 165 -1.91 -9.99 0.35
CA CYS A 165 -2.61 -8.84 0.93
C CYS A 165 -3.93 -9.20 1.65
N LEU A 166 -4.39 -10.46 1.59
CA LEU A 166 -5.65 -10.91 2.18
C LEU A 166 -5.39 -11.78 3.41
N SER A 167 -4.81 -11.16 4.44
CA SER A 167 -4.42 -11.84 5.69
C SER A 167 -5.63 -12.50 6.38
N PRO A 168 -5.42 -13.55 7.20
CA PRO A 168 -6.51 -14.19 7.95
C PRO A 168 -7.27 -13.19 8.82
N GLU A 169 -6.58 -12.22 9.43
CA GLU A 169 -7.20 -11.17 10.23
C GLU A 169 -8.01 -10.19 9.38
N ALA A 170 -7.49 -9.76 8.23
CA ALA A 170 -8.18 -8.83 7.32
C ALA A 170 -9.36 -9.46 6.57
N THR A 171 -9.55 -10.77 6.70
CA THR A 171 -10.64 -11.53 6.05
C THR A 171 -11.57 -12.21 7.05
N ALA A 172 -11.27 -12.18 8.36
CA ALA A 172 -12.10 -12.76 9.41
C ALA A 172 -13.44 -12.01 9.61
N GLN A 173 -13.60 -10.83 9.01
CA GLN A 173 -14.85 -10.05 9.01
C GLN A 173 -15.66 -10.22 7.72
N ALA A 174 -15.18 -11.02 6.75
CA ALA A 174 -15.97 -11.37 5.57
C ALA A 174 -16.98 -12.49 5.91
N PRO A 175 -18.17 -12.51 5.28
CA PRO A 175 -19.07 -13.65 5.32
C PRO A 175 -18.40 -14.96 4.91
N ASP A 176 -18.85 -16.08 5.47
CA ASP A 176 -18.36 -17.40 5.07
C ASP A 176 -18.83 -17.76 3.64
N PRO A 177 -17.93 -18.18 2.75
CA PRO A 177 -18.30 -18.70 1.44
C PRO A 177 -18.95 -20.07 1.56
N THR A 178 -19.95 -20.35 0.72
CA THR A 178 -20.53 -21.70 0.58
C THR A 178 -19.56 -22.66 -0.09
N ARG A 179 -18.63 -22.14 -0.90
CA ARG A 179 -17.57 -22.91 -1.56
C ARG A 179 -16.37 -22.03 -1.90
N VAL A 180 -15.17 -22.53 -1.63
CA VAL A 180 -13.90 -21.98 -2.08
C VAL A 180 -13.22 -22.97 -2.99
N LEU A 181 -12.87 -22.51 -4.19
CA LEU A 181 -11.92 -23.16 -5.06
C LEU A 181 -10.60 -22.40 -5.03
N THR A 182 -9.46 -23.09 -5.01
CA THR A 182 -8.14 -22.47 -5.05
C THR A 182 -7.22 -23.28 -5.94
N ARG A 183 -6.50 -22.62 -6.85
CA ARG A 183 -5.49 -23.22 -7.73
C ARG A 183 -4.23 -22.37 -7.74
N SER A 184 -3.10 -23.05 -7.59
CA SER A 184 -1.78 -22.47 -7.80
C SER A 184 -1.17 -23.02 -9.08
N LEU A 185 -0.59 -22.15 -9.89
CA LEU A 185 0.28 -22.51 -11.00
C LEU A 185 1.68 -21.99 -10.76
N GLY A 186 2.67 -22.76 -11.16
CA GLY A 186 4.08 -22.38 -11.12
C GLY A 186 4.75 -22.65 -12.45
N THR A 187 5.74 -21.84 -12.80
CA THR A 187 6.57 -22.05 -14.00
C THR A 187 7.69 -23.08 -13.71
N THR A 188 8.22 -23.75 -14.73
CA THR A 188 9.45 -24.55 -14.58
C THR A 188 10.66 -23.69 -14.90
N GLY A 189 11.55 -23.46 -13.94
CA GLY A 189 12.88 -22.94 -14.23
C GLY A 189 13.65 -23.93 -15.12
N GLY A 190 14.16 -23.46 -16.26
CA GLY A 190 14.95 -24.27 -17.19
C GLY A 190 14.50 -24.17 -18.65
N THR A 191 15.48 -23.95 -19.53
CA THR A 191 15.32 -24.02 -21.00
C THR A 191 14.74 -25.36 -21.46
N ALA A 192 13.80 -25.31 -22.41
CA ALA A 192 13.19 -26.51 -22.98
C ALA A 192 14.22 -27.44 -23.66
N SER A 193 14.30 -28.69 -23.20
CA SER A 193 14.84 -29.84 -23.95
C SER A 193 14.18 -31.13 -23.42
N PRO A 194 14.02 -32.20 -24.23
CA PRO A 194 12.89 -33.11 -24.05
C PRO A 194 13.13 -34.32 -23.13
N THR A 195 12.10 -34.63 -22.33
CA THR A 195 11.70 -35.95 -21.81
C THR A 195 12.68 -36.72 -20.91
N PRO A 196 12.20 -37.18 -19.74
CA PRO A 196 12.12 -38.63 -19.54
C PRO A 196 10.74 -39.16 -19.11
N THR A 197 10.53 -40.42 -19.48
CA THR A 197 9.40 -41.34 -19.22
C THR A 197 8.89 -41.38 -17.76
N PRO A 198 7.58 -41.59 -17.52
CA PRO A 198 7.04 -41.77 -16.17
C PRO A 198 7.36 -43.15 -15.58
N ALA A 199 7.62 -43.21 -14.27
CA ALA A 199 7.67 -44.43 -13.46
C ALA A 199 6.58 -44.37 -12.37
N PRO A 200 6.06 -45.52 -11.89
CA PRO A 200 4.69 -45.59 -11.37
C PRO A 200 4.54 -45.24 -9.88
N SER A 201 3.31 -44.85 -9.54
CA SER A 201 2.84 -44.52 -8.20
C SER A 201 2.96 -45.69 -7.20
N SER A 202 3.35 -45.37 -5.96
CA SER A 202 3.15 -46.25 -4.80
C SER A 202 2.23 -45.57 -3.77
N THR A 203 1.08 -46.20 -3.53
CA THR A 203 0.05 -45.73 -2.60
C THR A 203 0.37 -46.17 -1.18
N THR A 204 0.46 -45.23 -0.23
CA THR A 204 0.42 -45.56 1.21
C THR A 204 -0.41 -44.53 1.96
N SER A 205 -1.58 -44.95 2.43
CA SER A 205 -2.38 -44.17 3.40
C SER A 205 -1.74 -44.25 4.78
N SER A 206 -1.69 -43.13 5.51
CA SER A 206 -1.52 -43.14 6.96
C SER A 206 -2.13 -41.90 7.62
N SER A 207 -2.47 -42.05 8.90
CA SER A 207 -3.44 -41.24 9.64
C SER A 207 -2.96 -39.89 10.15
N ALA A 208 -3.91 -38.95 10.20
CA ALA A 208 -4.09 -37.87 11.17
C ALA A 208 -2.91 -37.50 12.12
N ALA A 209 -2.43 -36.27 11.97
CA ALA A 209 -1.86 -35.49 13.05
C ALA A 209 -2.39 -34.06 12.97
N SER A 210 -2.98 -33.55 14.05
CA SER A 210 -3.36 -32.14 14.16
C SER A 210 -2.10 -31.28 14.20
N SER A 211 -2.03 -30.27 13.33
CA SER A 211 -0.97 -29.25 13.35
C SER A 211 -1.60 -27.87 13.23
N ALA A 212 -1.14 -26.93 14.06
CA ALA A 212 -1.65 -25.57 14.09
C ALA A 212 -1.41 -24.84 12.77
N ALA A 213 -2.27 -23.86 12.46
CA ALA A 213 -2.16 -23.05 11.26
C ALA A 213 -0.85 -22.25 11.24
N THR A 214 0.09 -22.65 10.39
CA THR A 214 1.24 -21.83 10.02
C THR A 214 0.76 -20.77 9.00
N PRO A 215 1.07 -19.47 9.17
CA PRO A 215 0.82 -18.50 8.11
C PRO A 215 1.57 -18.93 6.85
N SER A 216 0.94 -18.79 5.69
CA SER A 216 1.43 -19.33 4.41
C SER A 216 2.91 -19.04 4.20
N ALA A 217 3.76 -20.08 4.30
CA ALA A 217 5.14 -19.96 3.88
C ALA A 217 5.17 -19.59 2.39
N PRO A 218 6.03 -18.65 1.94
CA PRO A 218 6.24 -18.46 0.52
C PRO A 218 6.71 -19.80 -0.08
N ALA A 219 6.20 -20.14 -1.26
CA ALA A 219 6.42 -21.43 -1.90
C ALA A 219 7.92 -21.74 -1.99
N THR A 220 8.40 -22.60 -1.09
CA THR A 220 9.82 -22.76 -0.80
C THR A 220 10.41 -23.80 -1.74
N GLY A 221 10.35 -23.49 -3.03
CA GLY A 221 11.11 -24.16 -4.08
C GLY A 221 12.56 -23.68 -4.09
N PRO A 222 13.49 -24.47 -4.66
CA PRO A 222 14.92 -24.12 -4.70
C PRO A 222 15.22 -22.86 -5.54
N ASP A 223 14.37 -22.49 -6.49
CA ASP A 223 14.48 -21.25 -7.26
C ASP A 223 13.51 -20.18 -6.73
N ARG A 224 14.02 -19.19 -5.98
CA ARG A 224 13.23 -18.05 -5.46
C ARG A 224 12.76 -17.04 -6.53
N ASN A 225 12.96 -17.35 -7.82
CA ASN A 225 12.82 -16.44 -8.96
C ASN A 225 11.83 -16.94 -10.03
N VAL A 226 11.07 -17.98 -9.72
CA VAL A 226 10.17 -18.66 -10.66
C VAL A 226 8.76 -18.09 -10.51
N PRO A 227 8.17 -17.47 -11.54
CA PRO A 227 6.81 -16.93 -11.46
C PRO A 227 5.78 -17.96 -11.00
N VAL A 228 4.90 -17.50 -10.11
CA VAL A 228 3.79 -18.25 -9.50
C VAL A 228 2.53 -17.41 -9.64
N VAL A 229 1.38 -18.04 -9.89
CA VAL A 229 0.08 -17.38 -9.82
C VAL A 229 -0.90 -18.22 -9.02
N LEU A 230 -1.56 -17.58 -8.06
CA LEU A 230 -2.67 -18.12 -7.30
C LEU A 230 -3.98 -17.58 -7.87
N HIS A 231 -4.99 -18.43 -8.05
CA HIS A 231 -6.37 -18.01 -8.28
C HIS A 231 -7.27 -18.64 -7.22
N GLN A 232 -8.10 -17.82 -6.58
CA GLN A 232 -9.15 -18.24 -5.66
C GLN A 232 -10.50 -17.77 -6.21
N ALA A 233 -11.49 -18.66 -6.21
CA ALA A 233 -12.88 -18.33 -6.54
C ALA A 233 -13.78 -18.73 -5.37
N LEU A 234 -14.47 -17.74 -4.80
CA LEU A 234 -15.32 -17.88 -3.61
C LEU A 234 -16.77 -17.67 -4.02
N ALA A 235 -17.60 -18.71 -3.87
CA ALA A 235 -19.04 -18.63 -4.07
C ALA A 235 -19.77 -18.41 -2.75
N PHE A 236 -20.80 -17.57 -2.78
CA PHE A 236 -21.65 -17.21 -1.65
C PHE A 236 -23.09 -17.65 -1.88
N ALA A 237 -23.87 -17.75 -0.80
CA ALA A 237 -25.30 -18.07 -0.86
C ALA A 237 -26.12 -17.00 -1.61
N ASP A 238 -25.65 -15.74 -1.56
CA ASP A 238 -26.29 -14.60 -2.22
C ASP A 238 -25.26 -13.50 -2.57
N ALA A 239 -25.71 -12.54 -3.39
CA ALA A 239 -24.87 -11.45 -3.87
C ALA A 239 -24.56 -10.38 -2.79
N SER A 240 -25.32 -10.32 -1.69
CA SER A 240 -25.03 -9.42 -0.57
C SER A 240 -23.78 -9.88 0.17
N ALA A 241 -23.71 -11.17 0.50
CA ALA A 241 -22.52 -11.77 1.12
C ALA A 241 -21.28 -11.63 0.22
N ALA A 242 -21.42 -11.86 -1.09
CA ALA A 242 -20.34 -11.63 -2.05
C ALA A 242 -19.90 -10.15 -2.12
N THR A 243 -20.85 -9.20 -2.04
CA THR A 243 -20.57 -7.75 -2.03
C THR A 243 -19.82 -7.32 -0.77
N GLU A 244 -20.20 -7.87 0.39
CA GLU A 244 -19.54 -7.60 1.67
C GLU A 244 -18.11 -8.17 1.69
N THR A 245 -17.92 -9.43 1.25
CA THR A 245 -16.58 -10.02 1.07
C THR A 245 -15.73 -9.19 0.13
N TYR A 246 -16.26 -8.78 -1.03
CA TYR A 246 -15.54 -7.92 -1.97
C TYR A 246 -15.10 -6.61 -1.32
N ALA A 247 -15.99 -5.95 -0.55
CA ALA A 247 -15.66 -4.70 0.13
C ALA A 247 -14.58 -4.88 1.21
N THR A 248 -14.59 -6.00 1.93
CA THR A 248 -13.54 -6.38 2.89
C THR A 248 -12.21 -6.64 2.20
N PHE A 249 -12.21 -7.43 1.11
CA PHE A 249 -11.01 -7.72 0.34
C PHE A 249 -10.44 -6.46 -0.32
N ALA A 250 -11.28 -5.55 -0.83
CA ALA A 250 -10.84 -4.29 -1.39
C ALA A 250 -10.14 -3.42 -0.35
N ARG A 251 -10.69 -3.29 0.88
CA ARG A 251 -10.01 -2.55 1.97
C ARG A 251 -8.67 -3.19 2.36
N ALA A 252 -8.64 -4.52 2.49
CA ALA A 252 -7.41 -5.26 2.78
C ALA A 252 -6.35 -5.03 1.69
N LEU A 253 -6.76 -5.06 0.42
CA LEU A 253 -5.90 -4.80 -0.74
C LEU A 253 -5.33 -3.38 -0.75
N GLY A 254 -6.15 -2.39 -0.42
CA GLY A 254 -5.72 -0.99 -0.29
C GLY A 254 -4.82 -0.71 0.92
N ASN A 255 -4.78 -1.62 1.90
CA ASN A 255 -3.92 -1.55 3.09
C ASN A 255 -2.65 -2.41 2.99
N CYS A 256 -2.61 -3.38 2.06
CA CYS A 256 -1.71 -4.55 2.01
C CYS A 256 -0.63 -4.61 3.11
N ASP A 257 -1.00 -5.18 4.27
CA ASP A 257 -0.18 -5.20 5.49
C ASP A 257 0.91 -6.29 5.45
N LEU A 258 1.72 -6.27 4.39
CA LEU A 258 2.91 -7.10 4.27
C LEU A 258 4.13 -6.30 4.73
N ALA A 259 4.84 -6.85 5.73
CA ALA A 259 5.97 -6.21 6.36
C ALA A 259 7.03 -5.76 5.33
N ALA A 260 7.43 -4.49 5.41
CA ALA A 260 8.38 -3.84 4.50
C ALA A 260 8.04 -3.92 2.99
N SER A 261 6.76 -4.06 2.65
CA SER A 261 6.24 -3.90 1.29
C SER A 261 5.62 -2.51 1.06
N TYR A 262 5.29 -2.17 -0.19
CA TYR A 262 4.46 -1.00 -0.53
C TYR A 262 3.70 -1.16 -1.86
N LEU A 263 2.62 -0.40 -2.04
CA LEU A 263 1.76 -0.34 -3.22
C LEU A 263 2.45 0.40 -4.38
N SER A 264 3.34 -0.29 -5.10
CA SER A 264 4.05 0.22 -6.29
C SER A 264 3.12 0.65 -7.42
N GLY A 265 1.89 0.12 -7.50
CA GLY A 265 0.91 0.50 -8.52
C GLY A 265 -0.53 0.23 -8.11
N ALA A 266 -1.46 0.91 -8.79
CA ALA A 266 -2.89 0.65 -8.66
C ALA A 266 -3.63 1.05 -9.94
N ALA A 267 -4.76 0.41 -10.21
CA ALA A 267 -5.59 0.70 -11.36
C ALA A 267 -7.07 0.73 -11.01
N VAL A 268 -7.79 1.66 -11.65
CA VAL A 268 -9.23 1.56 -11.84
C VAL A 268 -9.44 0.58 -12.97
N VAL A 269 -10.20 -0.48 -12.68
CA VAL A 269 -10.61 -1.49 -13.66
C VAL A 269 -12.11 -1.38 -13.84
N THR A 270 -12.57 -1.27 -15.09
CA THR A 270 -14.00 -1.24 -15.44
C THR A 270 -14.35 -2.35 -16.42
N GLY A 271 -15.59 -2.80 -16.40
CA GLY A 271 -16.07 -3.86 -17.29
C GLY A 271 -15.66 -5.28 -16.88
N LEU A 272 -15.01 -5.48 -15.73
CA LEU A 272 -14.59 -6.78 -15.20
C LEU A 272 -15.62 -7.36 -14.22
N GLY A 273 -16.88 -7.43 -14.64
CA GLY A 273 -18.01 -7.84 -13.83
C GLY A 273 -18.63 -6.71 -13.00
N ASP A 274 -19.29 -7.06 -11.88
CA ASP A 274 -20.02 -6.10 -11.03
C ASP A 274 -19.09 -5.07 -10.37
N GLN A 275 -17.94 -5.53 -9.86
CA GLN A 275 -16.98 -4.73 -9.10
C GLN A 275 -15.56 -5.28 -9.30
N SER A 276 -14.55 -4.42 -9.37
CA SER A 276 -13.15 -4.86 -9.51
C SER A 276 -12.16 -3.86 -8.91
N ALA A 277 -11.05 -4.38 -8.38
CA ALA A 277 -9.94 -3.61 -7.85
C ALA A 277 -8.61 -4.31 -8.14
N ALA A 278 -7.56 -3.52 -8.40
CA ALA A 278 -6.24 -4.02 -8.75
C ALA A 278 -5.12 -3.16 -8.14
N VAL A 279 -4.11 -3.82 -7.57
CA VAL A 279 -2.86 -3.19 -7.12
C VAL A 279 -1.66 -4.03 -7.56
N GLN A 280 -0.51 -3.36 -7.65
CA GLN A 280 0.79 -4.02 -7.60
C GLN A 280 1.48 -3.63 -6.29
N VAL A 281 2.16 -4.58 -5.68
CA VAL A 281 2.88 -4.45 -4.42
C VAL A 281 4.33 -4.89 -4.63
N SER A 282 5.27 -4.05 -4.24
CA SER A 282 6.69 -4.41 -4.18
C SER A 282 6.97 -5.07 -2.83
N ASP A 283 7.27 -6.37 -2.86
CA ASP A 283 7.57 -7.22 -1.69
C ASP A 283 9.09 -7.39 -1.57
N ALA A 284 9.75 -6.26 -1.24
CA ALA A 284 11.21 -6.13 -1.23
C ALA A 284 11.94 -7.18 -0.35
N PRO A 285 11.44 -7.60 0.83
CA PRO A 285 12.06 -8.68 1.61
C PRO A 285 12.16 -10.03 0.89
N HIS A 286 11.34 -10.25 -0.15
CA HIS A 286 11.30 -11.48 -0.92
C HIS A 286 11.87 -11.34 -2.35
N ASP A 287 12.32 -10.15 -2.77
CA ASP A 287 12.80 -9.84 -4.14
C ASP A 287 11.73 -10.11 -5.23
N VAL A 288 10.45 -9.85 -4.91
CA VAL A 288 9.30 -10.07 -5.81
C VAL A 288 8.36 -8.87 -5.91
N ASP A 289 7.71 -8.73 -7.06
CA ASP A 289 6.51 -7.90 -7.23
C ASP A 289 5.28 -8.79 -7.28
N ARG A 290 4.23 -8.39 -6.54
CA ARG A 290 2.92 -9.05 -6.50
C ARG A 290 1.91 -8.22 -7.23
N THR A 291 1.21 -8.81 -8.20
CA THR A 291 0.07 -8.17 -8.86
C THR A 291 -1.20 -8.87 -8.39
N VAL A 292 -2.01 -8.14 -7.63
CA VAL A 292 -3.21 -8.69 -7.01
C VAL A 292 -4.45 -8.00 -7.59
N VAL A 293 -5.31 -8.80 -8.21
CA VAL A 293 -6.56 -8.34 -8.82
C VAL A 293 -7.73 -9.11 -8.21
N ILE A 294 -8.73 -8.39 -7.76
CA ILE A 294 -9.99 -8.96 -7.26
C ILE A 294 -11.15 -8.48 -8.13
N ASN A 295 -12.15 -9.34 -8.33
CA ASN A 295 -13.43 -8.94 -8.89
C ASN A 295 -14.60 -9.68 -8.25
N ARG A 296 -15.80 -9.12 -8.40
CA ARG A 296 -17.07 -9.78 -8.08
C ARG A 296 -17.89 -9.89 -9.36
N THR A 297 -18.50 -11.05 -9.57
CA THR A 297 -19.61 -11.25 -10.51
C THR A 297 -20.75 -11.94 -9.75
N GLY A 298 -21.85 -11.22 -9.50
CA GLY A 298 -23.02 -11.77 -8.81
C GLY A 298 -22.66 -12.37 -7.43
N THR A 299 -22.87 -13.66 -7.25
CA THR A 299 -22.57 -14.43 -6.02
C THR A 299 -21.11 -14.91 -5.90
N VAL A 300 -20.23 -14.61 -6.85
CA VAL A 300 -18.83 -15.07 -6.87
C VAL A 300 -17.85 -13.91 -6.73
N VAL A 301 -16.84 -14.09 -5.88
CA VAL A 301 -15.66 -13.22 -5.76
C VAL A 301 -14.42 -13.99 -6.22
N ASN A 302 -13.65 -13.44 -7.16
CA ASN A 302 -12.34 -13.98 -7.53
C ASN A 302 -11.21 -13.14 -6.96
N VAL A 303 -10.09 -13.80 -6.73
CA VAL A 303 -8.79 -13.21 -6.37
C VAL A 303 -7.72 -13.87 -7.23
N ILE A 304 -6.91 -13.07 -7.94
CA ILE A 304 -5.64 -13.53 -8.52
C ILE A 304 -4.49 -12.81 -7.81
N ASP A 305 -3.48 -13.56 -7.35
CA ASP A 305 -2.18 -13.06 -6.87
C ASP A 305 -1.07 -13.64 -7.75
N LEU A 306 -0.52 -12.80 -8.62
CA LEU A 306 0.62 -13.11 -9.49
C LEU A 306 1.91 -12.64 -8.81
N VAL A 307 2.84 -13.55 -8.58
CA VAL A 307 4.18 -13.26 -8.07
C VAL A 307 5.20 -13.32 -9.21
N THR A 308 5.95 -12.24 -9.39
CA THR A 308 7.05 -12.12 -10.38
C THR A 308 8.31 -11.58 -9.70
N ARG A 309 9.48 -11.70 -10.33
CA ARG A 309 10.73 -11.14 -9.79
C ARG A 309 10.63 -9.60 -9.73
N ALA A 310 11.13 -8.99 -8.65
CA ALA A 310 11.08 -7.54 -8.47
C ALA A 310 11.73 -6.78 -9.63
N GLY A 311 11.09 -5.69 -10.07
CA GLY A 311 11.54 -4.82 -11.15
C GLY A 311 11.45 -5.43 -12.55
N THR A 312 10.80 -6.59 -12.71
CA THR A 312 10.64 -7.24 -14.04
C THR A 312 9.32 -6.94 -14.73
N SER A 313 8.37 -6.26 -14.06
CA SER A 313 7.06 -5.92 -14.63
C SER A 313 6.61 -4.49 -14.31
N GLU A 314 6.26 -3.75 -15.36
CA GLU A 314 5.63 -2.42 -15.24
C GLU A 314 4.25 -2.55 -14.57
N PRO A 315 3.92 -1.77 -13.51
CA PRO A 315 2.75 -2.03 -12.68
C PRO A 315 1.42 -2.15 -13.46
N LEU A 316 1.16 -1.22 -14.38
CA LEU A 316 -0.07 -1.25 -15.18
C LEU A 316 -0.10 -2.41 -16.17
N LYS A 317 1.04 -2.79 -16.77
CA LYS A 317 1.08 -3.92 -17.73
C LYS A 317 0.88 -5.25 -17.04
N ALA A 318 1.41 -5.39 -15.82
CA ALA A 318 1.18 -6.57 -14.98
C ALA A 318 -0.30 -6.69 -14.61
N ILE A 319 -0.92 -5.58 -14.16
CA ILE A 319 -2.36 -5.54 -13.86
C ILE A 319 -3.20 -5.89 -15.09
N ASP A 320 -2.93 -5.26 -16.24
CA ASP A 320 -3.63 -5.47 -17.52
C ASP A 320 -3.61 -6.95 -17.94
N ALA A 321 -2.44 -7.59 -17.90
CA ALA A 321 -2.28 -9.00 -18.24
C ALA A 321 -3.02 -9.97 -17.29
N VAL A 322 -3.12 -9.63 -15.99
CA VAL A 322 -3.93 -10.39 -15.02
C VAL A 322 -5.44 -10.15 -15.24
N VAL A 323 -5.83 -8.90 -15.54
CA VAL A 323 -7.22 -8.51 -15.82
C VAL A 323 -7.76 -9.22 -17.05
N ASP A 324 -6.99 -9.34 -18.14
CA ASP A 324 -7.40 -10.08 -19.35
C ASP A 324 -7.66 -11.58 -19.07
N ALA A 325 -6.81 -12.21 -18.27
CA ALA A 325 -7.01 -13.60 -17.86
C ALA A 325 -8.25 -13.74 -16.95
N LEU A 326 -8.48 -12.80 -16.04
CA LEU A 326 -9.63 -12.79 -15.15
C LEU A 326 -10.95 -12.46 -15.89
N ALA A 327 -10.91 -11.68 -16.96
CA ALA A 327 -12.07 -11.42 -17.81
C ALA A 327 -12.62 -12.73 -18.41
N THR A 328 -11.71 -13.57 -18.92
CA THR A 328 -12.08 -14.89 -19.48
C THR A 328 -12.66 -15.86 -18.43
N LEU A 329 -12.29 -15.71 -17.15
CA LEU A 329 -12.88 -16.49 -16.05
C LEU A 329 -14.23 -15.92 -15.63
N THR A 330 -14.34 -14.59 -15.58
CA THR A 330 -15.58 -13.87 -15.26
C THR A 330 -16.70 -14.21 -16.25
N ASP A 331 -16.38 -14.29 -17.55
CA ASP A 331 -17.32 -14.69 -18.61
C ASP A 331 -17.83 -16.13 -18.50
N ARG A 332 -17.07 -17.04 -17.87
CA ARG A 332 -17.52 -18.41 -17.59
C ARG A 332 -18.47 -18.44 -16.41
N GLN A 333 -18.09 -17.75 -15.34
CA GLN A 333 -18.79 -17.78 -14.07
C GLN A 333 -20.07 -16.93 -14.05
N CYS A 334 -20.15 -15.85 -14.82
CA CYS A 334 -21.17 -14.81 -14.66
C CYS A 334 -22.62 -15.29 -14.77
N THR A 335 -22.90 -16.25 -15.65
CA THR A 335 -24.27 -16.74 -15.86
C THR A 335 -24.78 -17.51 -14.64
N ASP A 336 -23.99 -18.45 -14.13
CA ASP A 336 -24.32 -19.29 -12.98
C ASP A 336 -24.21 -18.52 -11.66
N ALA A 337 -23.28 -17.55 -11.58
CA ALA A 337 -23.18 -16.62 -10.45
C ALA A 337 -24.28 -15.54 -10.44
N HIS A 338 -25.13 -15.48 -11.49
CA HIS A 338 -26.15 -14.44 -11.70
C HIS A 338 -25.60 -13.01 -11.62
N GLY A 339 -24.43 -12.80 -12.23
CA GLY A 339 -23.69 -11.54 -12.21
C GLY A 339 -23.47 -10.91 -13.58
N ILE A 340 -22.67 -9.85 -13.60
CA ILE A 340 -22.28 -9.17 -14.83
C ILE A 340 -21.08 -9.89 -15.46
N CYS A 341 -21.18 -10.26 -16.73
CA CYS A 341 -20.07 -10.81 -17.52
C CYS A 341 -19.05 -9.71 -17.88
N ALA A 342 -17.81 -10.10 -18.21
CA ALA A 342 -16.81 -9.15 -18.62
C ALA A 342 -17.21 -8.50 -19.97
N SER A 343 -17.14 -7.18 -20.05
CA SER A 343 -17.51 -6.45 -21.27
C SER A 343 -16.81 -5.10 -21.34
N LEU A 344 -16.21 -4.80 -22.50
CA LEU A 344 -15.45 -3.58 -22.74
C LEU A 344 -14.41 -3.27 -21.66
N VAL A 345 -13.70 -4.30 -21.18
CA VAL A 345 -12.73 -4.20 -20.09
C VAL A 345 -11.72 -3.09 -20.34
N ARG A 346 -11.46 -2.26 -19.32
CA ARG A 346 -10.43 -1.20 -19.34
C ARG A 346 -9.65 -1.21 -18.04
N VAL A 347 -8.34 -1.03 -18.16
CA VAL A 347 -7.41 -0.78 -17.06
C VAL A 347 -6.83 0.62 -17.22
N THR A 348 -6.99 1.47 -16.22
CA THR A 348 -6.39 2.82 -16.18
C THR A 348 -5.73 3.07 -14.85
N ALA A 349 -4.59 3.76 -14.85
CA ALA A 349 -3.95 4.21 -13.61
C ALA A 349 -4.94 5.02 -12.76
N GLY A 350 -4.95 4.79 -11.46
CA GLY A 350 -5.88 5.43 -10.54
C GLY A 350 -5.53 5.14 -9.08
N PRO A 351 -6.40 5.56 -8.15
CA PRO A 351 -6.19 5.31 -6.73
C PRO A 351 -6.24 3.81 -6.43
N PRO A 352 -5.53 3.33 -5.38
CA PRO A 352 -5.80 2.01 -4.83
C PRO A 352 -7.17 2.01 -4.14
N PRO A 353 -7.73 0.86 -3.75
CA PRO A 353 -8.94 0.82 -2.93
C PRO A 353 -8.82 1.70 -1.67
N ALA A 354 -9.93 2.34 -1.28
CA ALA A 354 -9.97 3.16 -0.08
C ALA A 354 -9.69 2.32 1.17
N ALA A 355 -8.66 2.75 1.91
CA ALA A 355 -8.08 2.06 3.05
C ALA A 355 -7.32 3.07 3.92
N GLY A 356 -6.47 2.60 4.83
CA GLY A 356 -5.80 3.39 5.86
C GLY A 356 -6.61 3.48 7.15
N ASP A 357 -5.92 3.78 8.25
CA ASP A 357 -6.54 4.13 9.54
C ASP A 357 -7.05 5.58 9.57
N GLN A 358 -6.56 6.42 8.66
CA GLN A 358 -6.94 7.84 8.49
C GLN A 358 -7.39 8.09 7.04
N PRO A 359 -8.70 8.08 6.74
CA PRO A 359 -9.20 8.38 5.41
C PRO A 359 -8.76 9.77 4.95
N GLY A 360 -8.24 9.86 3.72
CA GLY A 360 -7.75 11.13 3.15
C GLY A 360 -6.25 11.35 3.27
N LEU A 361 -5.54 10.49 4.00
CA LEU A 361 -4.09 10.51 4.18
C LEU A 361 -3.47 9.19 3.70
N LEU A 362 -2.13 9.15 3.57
CA LEU A 362 -1.39 7.94 3.21
C LEU A 362 -1.64 6.80 4.21
N ALA A 363 -1.91 5.60 3.68
CA ALA A 363 -1.79 4.36 4.43
C ALA A 363 -0.30 3.95 4.52
N LEU A 364 0.07 3.10 5.50
CA LEU A 364 1.47 2.67 5.64
C LEU A 364 2.00 1.94 4.40
N ALA A 365 1.16 1.12 3.76
CA ALA A 365 1.49 0.46 2.51
C ALA A 365 1.61 1.41 1.31
N ASP A 366 1.25 2.69 1.41
CA ASP A 366 1.52 3.66 0.33
C ASP A 366 2.98 4.13 0.34
N ILE A 367 3.74 3.92 1.43
CA ILE A 367 5.05 4.53 1.67
C ILE A 367 6.16 3.56 1.29
N PRO A 368 6.99 3.87 0.28
CA PRO A 368 8.13 3.02 -0.08
C PRO A 368 9.13 2.86 1.06
N GLN A 369 9.84 1.74 1.05
CA GLN A 369 11.01 1.58 1.91
C GLN A 369 12.15 2.52 1.46
N PRO A 370 12.89 3.15 2.39
CA PRO A 370 14.10 3.89 2.06
C PRO A 370 15.15 3.00 1.38
N GLN A 371 16.08 3.61 0.64
CA GLN A 371 17.20 2.90 -0.03
C GLN A 371 18.13 2.11 0.92
N SER A 372 17.97 2.22 2.24
CA SER A 372 18.59 1.31 3.22
C SER A 372 18.02 -0.12 3.14
N GLY A 373 16.81 -0.29 2.61
CA GLY A 373 16.06 -1.55 2.59
C GLY A 373 15.57 -1.99 3.98
N THR A 374 15.56 -1.08 4.95
CA THR A 374 15.27 -1.37 6.36
C THR A 374 14.41 -0.27 7.00
N GLY A 375 13.41 -0.69 7.76
CA GLY A 375 12.53 0.20 8.51
C GLY A 375 11.09 -0.31 8.60
N THR A 376 10.44 -0.06 9.74
CA THR A 376 9.00 -0.29 9.91
C THR A 376 8.30 1.05 10.09
N TRP A 377 7.65 1.53 9.03
CA TRP A 377 6.86 2.77 9.06
C TRP A 377 5.72 2.68 10.08
N ALA A 378 5.54 3.75 10.84
CA ALA A 378 4.39 3.97 11.72
C ALA A 378 3.92 5.42 11.59
N GLY A 379 2.62 5.63 11.45
CA GLY A 379 2.01 6.95 11.34
C GLY A 379 1.58 7.47 12.70
N LEU A 380 1.93 8.72 13.02
CA LEU A 380 1.42 9.42 14.20
C LEU A 380 -0.09 9.70 14.04
N GLN A 381 -0.75 10.15 15.10
CA GLN A 381 -2.12 10.64 14.99
C GLN A 381 -2.16 11.93 14.17
N PRO A 382 -3.17 12.16 13.31
CA PRO A 382 -3.29 13.40 12.57
C PRO A 382 -3.39 14.62 13.50
N GLY A 383 -2.69 15.68 13.10
CA GLY A 383 -2.69 16.97 13.76
C GLY A 383 -3.03 18.10 12.79
N LYS A 384 -2.57 19.30 13.16
CA LYS A 384 -2.59 20.49 12.32
C LYS A 384 -1.26 20.65 11.58
N PRO A 385 -1.23 21.37 10.44
CA PRO A 385 0.01 21.62 9.71
C PRO A 385 0.90 22.70 10.35
N ASP A 386 0.45 23.36 11.42
CA ASP A 386 1.16 24.42 12.16
C ASP A 386 2.58 24.02 12.62
N ASP A 387 2.78 22.73 12.95
CA ASP A 387 4.04 22.16 13.47
C ASP A 387 4.89 21.45 12.40
N LEU A 388 4.53 21.54 11.10
CA LEU A 388 5.28 20.88 10.03
C LEU A 388 6.72 21.40 9.95
N VAL A 389 7.67 20.46 9.87
CA VAL A 389 9.02 20.78 9.42
C VAL A 389 8.97 20.99 7.91
N THR A 390 9.64 22.03 7.43
CA THR A 390 9.70 22.38 6.01
C THR A 390 11.16 22.56 5.59
N SER A 391 11.43 22.69 4.28
CA SER A 391 12.79 23.02 3.86
C SER A 391 13.15 24.48 4.19
N GLY A 392 12.16 25.38 4.30
CA GLY A 392 12.35 26.83 4.39
C GLY A 392 12.39 27.52 3.01
N CYS A 393 12.18 26.77 1.92
CA CYS A 393 12.03 27.30 0.56
C CYS A 393 10.55 27.54 0.16
N GLU A 394 9.61 26.97 0.91
CA GLU A 394 8.17 27.03 0.67
C GLU A 394 7.63 28.46 0.86
N ASP A 395 8.23 29.21 1.78
CA ASP A 395 7.90 30.62 2.10
C ASP A 395 6.40 30.87 2.38
N VAL A 396 5.76 29.86 2.99
CA VAL A 396 4.36 29.84 3.40
C VAL A 396 4.29 29.41 4.86
N ASP A 397 3.45 30.09 5.64
CA ASP A 397 3.08 29.67 6.99
C ASP A 397 1.86 28.75 6.92
N PHE A 398 2.11 27.44 6.98
CA PHE A 398 1.05 26.44 6.80
C PHE A 398 -0.07 26.51 7.86
N GLY A 399 0.21 27.04 9.06
CA GLY A 399 -0.80 27.28 10.10
C GLY A 399 -1.68 28.52 9.83
N LYS A 400 -1.40 29.29 8.78
CA LYS A 400 -2.18 30.47 8.35
C LYS A 400 -2.80 30.33 6.96
N VAL A 401 -2.72 29.16 6.33
CA VAL A 401 -3.41 28.87 5.06
C VAL A 401 -4.93 28.93 5.27
N ASP A 402 -5.63 29.74 4.47
CA ASP A 402 -7.09 29.93 4.53
C ASP A 402 -7.85 28.78 3.85
N ALA A 403 -7.67 27.56 4.38
CA ALA A 403 -8.37 26.36 3.96
C ALA A 403 -9.59 26.09 4.87
N GLN A 404 -10.67 25.54 4.30
CA GLN A 404 -11.85 25.14 5.09
C GLN A 404 -11.53 24.00 6.07
N ARG A 405 -10.62 23.11 5.66
CA ARG A 405 -10.05 22.05 6.49
C ARG A 405 -8.57 21.93 6.19
N ALA A 406 -7.76 21.73 7.20
CA ALA A 406 -6.35 21.35 7.06
C ALA A 406 -6.03 20.25 8.08
N THR A 407 -5.28 19.24 7.65
CA THR A 407 -4.77 18.18 8.51
C THR A 407 -3.36 17.81 8.08
N ALA A 408 -2.53 17.39 9.03
CA ALA A 408 -1.18 16.91 8.78
C ALA A 408 -0.91 15.61 9.54
N ARG A 409 -0.01 14.78 9.01
CA ARG A 409 0.41 13.52 9.63
C ARG A 409 1.87 13.22 9.33
N SER A 410 2.62 12.90 10.37
CA SER A 410 4.00 12.44 10.28
C SER A 410 4.06 10.91 10.33
N TYR A 411 4.98 10.34 9.56
CA TYR A 411 5.28 8.92 9.48
C TYR A 411 6.77 8.72 9.80
N LEU A 412 7.06 7.83 10.74
CA LEU A 412 8.41 7.60 11.28
C LEU A 412 8.78 6.12 11.19
N LEU A 413 10.07 5.82 11.07
CA LEU A 413 10.56 4.45 11.26
C LEU A 413 10.59 4.12 12.75
N SER A 414 9.69 3.24 13.17
CA SER A 414 9.46 2.88 14.58
C SER A 414 10.63 2.10 15.20
N ASP A 415 11.35 1.34 14.38
CA ASP A 415 12.49 0.48 14.73
C ASP A 415 13.84 1.20 14.74
N LYS A 416 13.92 2.43 14.20
CA LYS A 416 15.12 3.29 14.19
C LYS A 416 16.39 2.57 13.70
N PRO A 417 16.41 2.08 12.44
CA PRO A 417 17.51 1.30 11.91
C PRO A 417 18.88 2.02 11.99
N PRO A 418 20.00 1.29 12.11
CA PRO A 418 21.32 1.89 12.26
C PRO A 418 21.69 2.88 11.14
N GLY A 419 22.18 4.04 11.53
CA GLY A 419 22.56 5.12 10.61
C GLY A 419 21.41 6.04 10.17
N MET A 420 20.17 5.81 10.64
CA MET A 420 19.03 6.70 10.40
C MET A 420 19.31 8.12 10.93
N PRO A 421 19.13 9.19 10.12
CA PRO A 421 19.19 10.56 10.59
C PRO A 421 18.17 10.82 11.69
N ALA A 422 18.54 11.60 12.72
CA ALA A 422 17.67 11.89 13.87
C ALA A 422 16.34 12.60 13.49
N SER A 423 16.30 13.26 12.33
CA SER A 423 15.13 13.94 11.76
C SER A 423 14.51 13.21 10.56
N PHE A 424 14.81 11.92 10.34
CA PHE A 424 14.23 11.17 9.23
C PHE A 424 12.77 10.81 9.52
N GLY A 425 11.88 11.21 8.62
CA GLY A 425 10.44 11.01 8.70
C GLY A 425 9.77 11.61 7.47
N LEU A 426 8.63 11.04 7.08
CA LEU A 426 7.77 11.60 6.03
C LEU A 426 6.68 12.43 6.71
N ASP A 427 6.52 13.68 6.32
CA ASP A 427 5.37 14.51 6.67
C ASP A 427 4.43 14.65 5.47
N GLU A 428 3.13 14.54 5.72
CA GLU A 428 2.04 14.81 4.79
C GLU A 428 1.13 15.91 5.36
N ALA A 429 0.63 16.80 4.52
CA ALA A 429 -0.51 17.65 4.86
C ALA A 429 -1.50 17.79 3.71
N VAL A 430 -2.78 17.83 4.06
CA VAL A 430 -3.91 17.96 3.14
C VAL A 430 -4.73 19.17 3.52
N PHE A 431 -4.85 20.11 2.59
CA PHE A 431 -5.65 21.32 2.69
C PHE A 431 -6.87 21.17 1.77
N THR A 432 -8.08 21.41 2.26
CA THR A 432 -9.32 21.43 1.47
C THR A 432 -9.87 22.85 1.44
N PHE A 433 -10.05 23.39 0.24
CA PHE A 433 -10.49 24.75 -0.02
C PHE A 433 -11.99 24.84 -0.29
N ALA A 434 -12.49 26.04 -0.58
CA ALA A 434 -13.87 26.24 -1.01
C ALA A 434 -14.10 25.85 -2.47
N ASP A 435 -13.07 25.97 -3.31
CA ASP A 435 -13.08 25.56 -4.70
C ASP A 435 -11.67 25.22 -5.21
N ALA A 436 -11.60 24.68 -6.43
CA ALA A 436 -10.36 24.26 -7.07
C ALA A 436 -9.40 25.42 -7.43
N LYS A 437 -9.90 26.65 -7.54
CA LYS A 437 -9.07 27.81 -7.89
C LYS A 437 -8.21 28.22 -6.70
N ASP A 438 -8.78 28.26 -5.50
CA ASP A 438 -8.02 28.60 -4.29
C ASP A 438 -6.98 27.50 -3.98
N ALA A 439 -7.34 26.23 -4.20
CA ALA A 439 -6.40 25.10 -4.13
C ALA A 439 -5.23 25.25 -5.14
N THR A 440 -5.54 25.54 -6.40
CA THR A 440 -4.52 25.78 -7.44
C THR A 440 -3.64 26.98 -7.07
N GLY A 441 -4.22 28.03 -6.49
CA GLY A 441 -3.50 29.23 -6.04
C GLY A 441 -2.39 28.93 -5.02
N LEU A 442 -2.68 28.10 -4.00
CA LEU A 442 -1.65 27.68 -3.05
C LEU A 442 -0.58 26.79 -3.71
N ALA A 443 -0.98 25.86 -4.58
CA ALA A 443 -0.04 24.98 -5.27
C ALA A 443 0.92 25.77 -6.19
N ASP A 444 0.41 26.76 -6.92
CA ASP A 444 1.18 27.69 -7.73
C ASP A 444 2.16 28.53 -6.89
N GLU A 445 1.71 29.02 -5.73
CA GLU A 445 2.54 29.79 -4.79
C GLU A 445 3.70 28.94 -4.25
N LEU A 446 3.43 27.74 -3.73
CA LEU A 446 4.47 26.83 -3.23
C LEU A 446 5.49 26.48 -4.32
N ASN A 447 5.03 26.08 -5.51
CA ASN A 447 5.92 25.72 -6.62
C ASN A 447 6.76 26.91 -7.10
N LYS A 448 6.19 28.12 -7.16
CA LYS A 448 6.91 29.35 -7.47
C LYS A 448 7.95 29.69 -6.40
N ASN A 449 7.60 29.55 -5.12
CA ASN A 449 8.47 29.86 -3.99
C ASN A 449 9.67 28.91 -3.92
N LEU A 450 9.44 27.60 -4.14
CA LEU A 450 10.48 26.58 -4.26
C LEU A 450 11.42 26.88 -5.44
N LYS A 451 10.88 27.10 -6.64
CA LYS A 451 11.64 27.42 -7.86
C LYS A 451 12.53 28.66 -7.73
N SER A 452 12.07 29.67 -7.01
CA SER A 452 12.79 30.93 -6.76
C SER A 452 13.60 30.93 -5.46
N CYS A 453 13.66 29.83 -4.70
CA CYS A 453 14.20 29.83 -3.34
C CYS A 453 15.63 30.38 -3.25
N LYS A 454 16.51 30.03 -4.21
CA LYS A 454 17.91 30.52 -4.27
C LYS A 454 18.05 32.05 -4.33
N GLU A 455 17.00 32.77 -4.74
CA GLU A 455 16.96 34.24 -4.78
C GLU A 455 16.72 34.85 -3.40
N ARG A 456 16.14 34.08 -2.47
CA ARG A 456 15.84 34.45 -1.08
C ARG A 456 16.79 33.78 -0.07
N GLN A 457 17.28 32.59 -0.40
CA GLN A 457 18.16 31.75 0.43
C GLN A 457 19.43 31.37 -0.35
N LEU A 458 20.52 32.13 -0.16
CA LEU A 458 21.77 31.94 -0.92
C LEU A 458 22.50 30.61 -0.64
N THR A 459 22.15 29.92 0.45
CA THR A 459 22.67 28.58 0.79
C THR A 459 21.86 27.44 0.17
N ALA A 460 20.74 27.74 -0.50
CA ALA A 460 19.85 26.75 -1.08
C ALA A 460 20.16 26.46 -2.57
N SER A 461 20.18 25.17 -2.91
CA SER A 461 20.02 24.67 -4.28
C SER A 461 18.68 23.94 -4.38
N VAL A 462 18.00 24.08 -5.52
CA VAL A 462 16.71 23.42 -5.77
C VAL A 462 16.76 22.77 -7.14
N GLU A 463 16.47 21.47 -7.15
CA GLU A 463 16.44 20.58 -8.32
C GLU A 463 15.00 20.06 -8.52
N GLY A 464 14.68 19.57 -9.72
CA GLY A 464 13.33 19.12 -10.09
C GLY A 464 12.42 20.26 -10.55
N GLY A 465 11.13 20.15 -10.23
CA GLY A 465 10.07 21.00 -10.78
C GLY A 465 9.37 20.44 -12.01
N ASP A 466 9.68 19.20 -12.39
CA ASP A 466 8.93 18.46 -13.40
C ASP A 466 7.55 18.07 -12.86
N GLN A 467 6.55 18.12 -13.74
CA GLN A 467 5.16 17.84 -13.42
C GLN A 467 4.74 16.46 -13.91
N ALA A 468 4.02 15.73 -13.07
CA ALA A 468 3.34 14.49 -13.42
C ALA A 468 1.84 14.62 -13.23
N ARG A 469 1.08 13.73 -13.87
CA ARG A 469 -0.38 13.70 -13.81
C ARG A 469 -0.88 12.35 -13.36
N GLY A 470 -1.99 12.36 -12.63
CA GLY A 470 -2.66 11.16 -12.16
C GLY A 470 -4.18 11.31 -12.18
N LEU A 471 -4.86 10.25 -11.77
CA LEU A 471 -6.29 10.24 -11.50
C LEU A 471 -6.53 9.81 -10.05
N GLY A 472 -7.38 10.55 -9.36
CA GLY A 472 -7.93 10.22 -8.04
C GLY A 472 -9.26 9.48 -8.13
N ALA A 473 -9.95 9.40 -7.00
CA ALA A 473 -11.29 8.82 -6.92
C ALA A 473 -12.27 9.60 -7.82
N GLY A 474 -13.28 8.91 -8.36
CA GLY A 474 -14.24 9.51 -9.30
C GLY A 474 -13.66 10.04 -10.61
N GLY A 475 -12.36 9.82 -10.90
CA GLY A 475 -11.67 10.38 -12.05
C GLY A 475 -11.23 11.84 -11.88
N VAL A 476 -11.16 12.35 -10.64
CA VAL A 476 -10.58 13.67 -10.34
C VAL A 476 -9.15 13.74 -10.88
N GLY A 477 -8.86 14.75 -11.69
CA GLY A 477 -7.52 14.97 -12.22
C GLY A 477 -6.55 15.41 -11.12
N ILE A 478 -5.36 14.82 -11.10
CA ILE A 478 -4.25 15.18 -10.20
C ILE A 478 -3.13 15.78 -11.03
N GLU A 479 -2.59 16.91 -10.59
CA GLU A 479 -1.33 17.47 -11.07
C GLU A 479 -0.36 17.55 -9.89
N ALA A 480 0.81 16.93 -10.01
CA ALA A 480 1.83 16.83 -8.97
C ALA A 480 3.17 17.36 -9.48
N THR A 481 3.89 18.06 -8.62
CA THR A 481 5.24 18.60 -8.88
C THR A 481 6.14 18.22 -7.72
N THR A 482 7.35 17.75 -8.00
CA THR A 482 8.31 17.38 -6.95
C THR A 482 9.64 18.09 -7.11
N TRP A 483 10.26 18.37 -5.96
CA TRP A 483 11.49 19.13 -5.84
C TRP A 483 12.46 18.42 -4.91
N VAL A 484 13.76 18.64 -5.13
CA VAL A 484 14.79 18.29 -4.17
C VAL A 484 15.53 19.55 -3.75
N VAL A 485 15.39 19.91 -2.48
CA VAL A 485 15.98 21.11 -1.88
C VAL A 485 17.22 20.69 -1.10
N SER A 486 18.36 21.34 -1.37
CA SER A 486 19.61 21.13 -0.63
C SER A 486 20.05 22.45 0.00
N GLN A 487 20.37 22.46 1.30
CA GLN A 487 20.83 23.65 2.01
C GLN A 487 22.18 23.42 2.67
N LYS A 488 23.13 24.30 2.37
CA LYS A 488 24.45 24.32 3.01
C LYS A 488 24.33 24.89 4.43
N VAL A 489 24.50 24.02 5.43
CA VAL A 489 24.47 24.36 6.87
C VAL A 489 25.87 24.75 7.38
N SER A 490 26.92 24.15 6.81
CA SER A 490 28.33 24.45 7.08
C SER A 490 29.18 24.15 5.85
N ASP A 491 30.50 24.38 5.90
CA ASP A 491 31.41 23.99 4.81
C ASP A 491 31.48 22.48 4.54
N THR A 492 31.05 21.64 5.49
CA THR A 492 31.06 20.17 5.38
C THR A 492 29.67 19.54 5.49
N THR A 493 28.63 20.31 5.79
CA THR A 493 27.28 19.80 6.07
C THR A 493 26.26 20.44 5.15
N THR A 494 25.58 19.60 4.37
CA THR A 494 24.43 19.98 3.55
C THR A 494 23.24 19.12 3.96
N SER A 495 22.14 19.76 4.35
CA SER A 495 20.85 19.08 4.52
C SER A 495 20.18 18.94 3.16
N ARG A 496 19.55 17.79 2.87
CA ARG A 496 18.81 17.55 1.63
C ARG A 496 17.41 17.07 1.97
N PHE A 497 16.41 17.60 1.27
CA PHE A 497 14.99 17.37 1.51
C PHE A 497 14.29 17.09 0.19
N ARG A 498 13.32 16.18 0.20
CA ARG A 498 12.34 16.05 -0.88
C ARG A 498 11.08 16.80 -0.50
N VAL A 499 10.53 17.53 -1.47
CA VAL A 499 9.28 18.28 -1.33
C VAL A 499 8.35 17.86 -2.47
N GLY A 500 7.08 17.63 -2.17
CA GLY A 500 6.05 17.31 -3.15
C GLY A 500 4.85 18.22 -2.95
N VAL A 501 4.29 18.72 -4.05
CA VAL A 501 3.09 19.55 -4.07
C VAL A 501 2.17 18.97 -5.13
N ALA A 502 0.96 18.59 -4.73
CA ALA A 502 -0.06 18.10 -5.65
C ALA A 502 -1.40 18.82 -5.43
N VAL A 503 -2.15 19.01 -6.51
CA VAL A 503 -3.51 19.54 -6.50
C VAL A 503 -4.47 18.49 -7.07
N ALA A 504 -5.61 18.32 -6.41
CA ALA A 504 -6.66 17.37 -6.78
C ALA A 504 -8.04 17.99 -6.48
N GLY A 505 -8.70 18.54 -7.50
CA GLY A 505 -9.95 19.28 -7.29
C GLY A 505 -9.75 20.50 -6.39
N ASP A 506 -10.50 20.57 -5.29
CA ASP A 506 -10.43 21.58 -4.22
C ASP A 506 -9.40 21.26 -3.13
N GLN A 507 -8.55 20.25 -3.33
CA GLN A 507 -7.54 19.83 -2.36
C GLN A 507 -6.11 20.14 -2.83
N VAL A 508 -5.26 20.54 -1.89
CA VAL A 508 -3.80 20.58 -2.04
C VAL A 508 -3.19 19.58 -1.07
N VAL A 509 -2.26 18.78 -1.57
CA VAL A 509 -1.44 17.86 -0.77
C VAL A 509 0.01 18.31 -0.82
N TYR A 510 0.63 18.40 0.35
CA TYR A 510 2.04 18.70 0.56
C TYR A 510 2.71 17.48 1.19
N THR A 511 3.83 17.03 0.62
CA THR A 511 4.66 15.95 1.18
C THR A 511 6.08 16.45 1.40
N PHE A 512 6.71 16.03 2.50
CA PHE A 512 8.05 16.45 2.88
C PHE A 512 8.85 15.31 3.50
N LEU A 513 10.12 15.16 3.10
CA LEU A 513 11.01 14.11 3.60
C LEU A 513 12.44 14.65 3.73
N PRO A 514 12.97 14.84 4.95
CA PRO A 514 14.41 14.99 5.18
C PRO A 514 15.15 13.73 4.78
N THR A 515 16.27 13.86 4.08
CA THR A 515 17.05 12.75 3.51
C THR A 515 18.45 12.68 4.11
N GLY A 516 19.07 11.51 4.09
CA GLY A 516 20.47 11.35 4.51
C GLY A 516 21.08 10.00 4.17
N GLY A 517 22.10 10.00 3.30
CA GLY A 517 22.79 8.77 2.89
C GLY A 517 21.85 7.82 2.16
N LYS A 518 21.61 6.63 2.73
CA LYS A 518 20.63 5.66 2.20
C LYS A 518 19.20 5.87 2.73
N PHE A 519 19.00 6.83 3.61
CA PHE A 519 17.67 7.23 4.07
C PHE A 519 17.13 8.29 3.10
N ASP A 520 16.74 7.81 1.93
CA ASP A 520 16.16 8.57 0.83
C ASP A 520 15.25 7.64 0.00
N LEU A 521 14.36 8.21 -0.81
CA LEU A 521 13.62 7.54 -1.89
C LEU A 521 14.24 7.87 -3.25
N THR A 522 13.93 7.13 -4.31
CA THR A 522 14.22 7.59 -5.68
C THR A 522 13.28 8.72 -6.11
N ASP A 523 13.62 9.44 -7.17
CA ASP A 523 12.79 10.52 -7.71
C ASP A 523 11.42 9.99 -8.19
N ASP A 524 11.40 8.84 -8.86
CA ASP A 524 10.18 8.15 -9.29
C ASP A 524 9.31 7.70 -8.11
N GLN A 525 9.92 7.13 -7.06
CA GLN A 525 9.21 6.76 -5.82
C GLN A 525 8.62 7.98 -5.12
N TRP A 526 9.34 9.10 -5.10
CA TRP A 526 8.86 10.34 -4.49
C TRP A 526 7.70 10.96 -5.26
N MET A 527 7.77 10.98 -6.59
CA MET A 527 6.66 11.42 -7.45
C MET A 527 5.44 10.51 -7.29
N ALA A 528 5.64 9.19 -7.31
CA ALA A 528 4.58 8.20 -7.11
C ALA A 528 3.90 8.35 -5.73
N LEU A 529 4.68 8.56 -4.66
CA LEU A 529 4.19 8.81 -3.31
C LEU A 529 3.35 10.11 -3.24
N THR A 530 3.83 11.19 -3.86
CA THR A 530 3.12 12.49 -3.88
C THR A 530 1.80 12.39 -4.65
N ILE A 531 1.77 11.66 -5.77
CA ILE A 531 0.52 11.33 -6.48
C ILE A 531 -0.38 10.45 -5.62
N ARG A 532 0.16 9.44 -4.92
CA ARG A 532 -0.60 8.54 -4.04
C ARG A 532 -1.25 9.28 -2.88
N ALA A 533 -0.57 10.25 -2.29
CA ALA A 533 -1.11 11.13 -1.24
C ALA A 533 -2.33 11.93 -1.76
N ALA A 534 -2.20 12.56 -2.94
CA ALA A 534 -3.33 13.21 -3.61
C ALA A 534 -4.47 12.23 -3.98
N GLN A 535 -4.15 10.99 -4.37
CA GLN A 535 -5.15 9.96 -4.60
C GLN A 535 -5.92 9.61 -3.31
N ARG A 536 -5.24 9.50 -2.16
CA ARG A 536 -5.89 9.29 -0.86
C ARG A 536 -6.77 10.47 -0.46
N ALA A 537 -6.31 11.70 -0.64
CA ALA A 537 -7.08 12.91 -0.33
C ALA A 537 -8.47 12.90 -1.02
N THR A 538 -8.52 12.50 -2.31
CA THR A 538 -9.79 12.38 -3.06
C THR A 538 -10.71 11.25 -2.59
N GLN A 539 -10.27 10.37 -1.68
CA GLN A 539 -11.09 9.30 -1.09
C GLN A 539 -11.83 9.73 0.19
N ALA A 540 -11.60 10.96 0.67
CA ALA A 540 -12.23 11.50 1.88
C ALA A 540 -13.28 12.59 1.62
N THR A 541 -13.70 12.76 0.36
CA THR A 541 -14.71 13.73 -0.09
C THR A 541 -16.11 13.13 -0.16
#